data_AF-A0AAD0U916-F1
#
_entry.id   AF-A0AAD0U916-F1
#
_cell.length_a   1.000
_cell.length_b   1.000
_cell.length_c   1.000
_cell.angle_alpha   90.00
_cell.angle_beta   90.00
_cell.angle_gamma   90.00
#
_symmetry.space_group_name_H-M   'P 1'
#
loop_
_entity.id
_entity.type
_entity.pdbx_description
1 polymer ?
#
loop_
_entity_poly.entity_id
_entity_poly.type
_entity_poly.pdbx_seq_one_letter_code
_entity_poly.pdbx_strand_id
1 'polypeptide(L)'
;MKTLYWIGGIVVAGLWAGLGVRLLSQGYAHVTSTAPPPTASSAPAAGAPLAGAVPAVTARADAGSTVAGVGQYQVGDKLQQSAAVTEKPYQASGKMVDGYQEIAWESLIPKDWDPMAPFKGLKLDQLSDDDPRADAALWKAKKYWKEAPVDPSMEGKPVRLPGFVVSLDREGEALKEFLLVPYFGACIHVPPPPANQIIHVRSAKAVKNVRTMDAVWISGVLKVERSDSSMGASSYSMKAVSVQPYTAPDNS
;
A
#
# COMPACT_ATOMS: atom_id res chain seq x y z
N MET A 1 20.16 -31.02 -6.44
CA MET A 1 19.52 -29.71 -6.71
C MET A 1 18.02 -29.95 -6.84
N LYS A 2 17.22 -29.48 -5.88
CA LYS A 2 15.75 -29.53 -5.90
C LYS A 2 15.25 -28.16 -5.46
N THR A 3 14.64 -27.44 -6.40
CA THR A 3 14.01 -26.14 -6.20
C THR A 3 12.68 -26.37 -5.48
N LEU A 4 12.52 -25.88 -4.26
CA LEU A 4 11.22 -25.84 -3.59
C LEU A 4 10.51 -24.54 -3.96
N TYR A 5 9.39 -24.66 -4.66
CA TYR A 5 8.43 -23.58 -4.85
C TYR A 5 7.45 -23.57 -3.67
N TRP A 6 7.21 -22.40 -3.10
CA TRP A 6 6.26 -22.19 -2.01
C TRP A 6 4.87 -21.96 -2.62
N ILE A 7 3.97 -22.93 -2.48
CA ILE A 7 2.54 -22.80 -2.78
C ILE A 7 1.81 -22.78 -1.44
N GLY A 8 1.35 -21.60 -1.02
CA GLY A 8 0.41 -21.46 0.08
C GLY A 8 -1.00 -21.84 -0.40
N GLY A 9 -1.31 -23.13 -0.40
CA GLY A 9 -2.66 -23.64 -0.67
C GLY A 9 -3.41 -23.88 0.64
N ILE A 10 -4.51 -23.15 0.83
CA ILE A 10 -5.53 -23.47 1.84
C ILE A 10 -6.15 -24.82 1.48
N VAL A 11 -6.01 -25.79 2.39
CA VAL A 11 -6.76 -27.06 2.33
C VAL A 11 -8.16 -26.78 2.86
N VAL A 12 -9.16 -26.69 1.97
CA VAL A 12 -10.56 -26.89 2.34
C VAL A 12 -10.79 -28.39 2.43
N ALA A 13 -10.87 -28.90 3.66
CA ALA A 13 -11.36 -30.23 3.93
C ALA A 13 -12.88 -30.25 3.70
N GLY A 14 -13.30 -30.75 2.55
CA GLY A 14 -14.68 -31.18 2.34
C GLY A 14 -14.90 -32.55 2.98
N LEU A 15 -15.84 -32.64 3.92
CA LEU A 15 -16.45 -33.91 4.28
C LEU A 15 -17.97 -33.78 4.05
N TRP A 16 -18.42 -34.42 2.99
CA TRP A 16 -19.82 -34.76 2.77
C TRP A 16 -20.18 -35.97 3.62
N ALA A 17 -21.15 -35.81 4.52
CA ALA A 17 -21.99 -36.92 4.98
C ALA A 17 -23.39 -36.35 5.23
N GLY A 18 -24.31 -36.66 4.32
CA GLY A 18 -25.73 -36.46 4.55
C GLY A 18 -26.28 -37.53 5.47
N LEU A 19 -27.34 -37.20 6.20
CA LEU A 19 -28.50 -38.06 6.42
C LEU A 19 -29.64 -37.16 6.91
N GLY A 20 -30.78 -37.19 6.21
CA GLY A 20 -31.97 -36.45 6.59
C GLY A 20 -32.77 -37.16 7.67
N VAL A 21 -33.50 -36.39 8.49
CA VAL A 21 -34.70 -36.85 9.18
C VAL A 21 -35.70 -35.68 9.24
N ARG A 22 -36.95 -35.98 8.88
CA ARG A 22 -38.12 -35.09 8.92
C ARG A 22 -38.71 -35.02 10.34
N LEU A 23 -39.15 -33.81 10.69
CA LEU A 23 -40.35 -33.40 11.42
C LEU A 23 -40.79 -34.18 12.68
N LEU A 24 -40.95 -33.46 13.79
CA LEU A 24 -42.15 -33.49 14.63
C LEU A 24 -42.22 -32.21 15.49
N SER A 25 -43.38 -31.56 15.43
CA SER A 25 -43.72 -30.43 16.28
C SER A 25 -44.04 -30.91 17.70
N GLN A 26 -43.67 -30.15 18.73
CA GLN A 26 -44.45 -30.03 19.96
C GLN A 26 -44.04 -28.73 20.68
N GLY A 27 -45.06 -28.01 21.14
CA GLY A 27 -44.94 -26.68 21.74
C GLY A 27 -44.77 -26.68 23.27
N TYR A 28 -45.07 -25.49 23.83
CA TYR A 28 -44.94 -25.01 25.23
C TYR A 28 -43.54 -24.47 25.58
N ALA A 29 -43.35 -23.31 26.22
CA ALA A 29 -44.25 -22.26 26.70
C ALA A 29 -43.45 -20.95 26.95
N HIS A 30 -44.18 -19.84 27.00
CA HIS A 30 -43.73 -18.47 27.28
C HIS A 30 -42.89 -18.29 28.55
N VAL A 31 -41.86 -17.43 28.46
CA VAL A 31 -41.55 -16.43 29.50
C VAL A 31 -41.16 -15.12 28.82
N THR A 32 -41.98 -14.10 28.99
CA THR A 32 -41.75 -12.70 28.59
C THR A 32 -40.95 -11.99 29.69
N SER A 33 -39.88 -11.28 29.31
CA SER A 33 -39.31 -10.22 30.16
C SER A 33 -39.18 -8.95 29.32
N THR A 34 -39.95 -7.95 29.72
CA THR A 34 -40.12 -6.65 29.07
C THR A 34 -39.24 -5.64 29.81
N ALA A 35 -38.32 -4.97 29.12
CA ALA A 35 -37.62 -3.79 29.64
C ALA A 35 -38.00 -2.55 28.81
N PRO A 36 -38.40 -1.43 29.44
CA PRO A 36 -38.90 -0.24 28.74
C PRO A 36 -37.77 0.69 28.22
N PRO A 37 -38.05 1.57 27.24
CA PRO A 37 -37.09 2.51 26.67
C PRO A 37 -36.83 3.73 27.58
N PRO A 38 -35.67 4.40 27.49
CA PRO A 38 -35.40 5.60 28.26
C PRO A 38 -36.20 6.80 27.74
N THR A 39 -36.79 7.52 28.69
CA THR A 39 -37.54 8.77 28.53
C THR A 39 -36.61 9.97 28.34
N ALA A 40 -37.00 10.85 27.43
CA ALA A 40 -36.39 12.17 27.26
C ALA A 40 -36.74 13.07 28.44
N SER A 41 -35.72 13.74 29.01
CA SER A 41 -35.88 14.77 30.03
C SER A 41 -35.67 16.16 29.41
N SER A 42 -36.69 17.00 29.54
CA SER A 42 -36.70 18.40 29.16
C SER A 42 -36.17 19.28 30.31
N ALA A 43 -35.40 20.31 29.97
CA ALA A 43 -35.10 21.44 30.84
C ALA A 43 -35.19 22.75 30.03
N PRO A 44 -35.51 23.90 30.66
CA PRO A 44 -36.27 24.98 30.02
C PRO A 44 -35.41 26.04 29.32
N ALA A 45 -36.06 26.75 28.40
CA ALA A 45 -35.56 27.90 27.68
C ALA A 45 -35.74 29.22 28.46
N ALA A 46 -34.75 30.12 28.37
CA ALA A 46 -34.96 31.57 28.30
C ALA A 46 -33.66 32.29 27.87
N GLY A 47 -33.73 33.00 26.73
CA GLY A 47 -32.67 33.89 26.23
C GLY A 47 -32.78 34.14 24.72
N ALA A 48 -33.47 35.22 24.33
CA ALA A 48 -33.68 35.64 22.94
C ALA A 48 -32.48 36.51 22.42
N PRO A 49 -32.45 36.94 21.14
CA PRO A 49 -31.43 36.53 20.18
C PRO A 49 -30.40 37.63 19.85
N LEU A 50 -29.21 37.24 19.40
CA LEU A 50 -28.33 38.12 18.65
C LEU A 50 -28.06 37.52 17.27
N ALA A 51 -28.43 38.30 16.25
CA ALA A 51 -28.26 38.02 14.85
C ALA A 51 -26.77 37.95 14.46
N GLY A 52 -26.43 36.94 13.67
CA GLY A 52 -25.09 36.75 13.12
C GLY A 52 -25.02 35.43 12.36
N ALA A 53 -25.68 35.37 11.20
CA ALA A 53 -25.60 34.21 10.32
C ALA A 53 -24.17 34.08 9.79
N VAL A 54 -23.43 33.08 10.28
CA VAL A 54 -22.19 32.62 9.67
C VAL A 54 -22.61 31.77 8.47
N PRO A 55 -22.27 32.13 7.22
CA PRO A 55 -22.58 31.26 6.09
C PRO A 55 -21.76 29.98 6.24
N ALA A 56 -22.47 28.84 6.29
CA ALA A 56 -21.84 27.54 6.19
C ALA A 56 -21.09 27.48 4.84
N VAL A 57 -19.77 27.52 4.89
CA VAL A 57 -18.91 27.19 3.75
C VAL A 57 -19.17 25.72 3.44
N THR A 58 -20.02 25.48 2.46
CA THR A 58 -20.18 24.17 1.85
C THR A 58 -18.90 23.93 1.05
N ALA A 59 -18.00 23.13 1.61
CA ALA A 59 -16.88 22.59 0.86
C ALA A 59 -17.46 21.70 -0.26
N ARG A 60 -17.50 22.22 -1.49
CA ARG A 60 -17.65 21.38 -2.69
C ARG A 60 -16.38 20.55 -2.79
N ALA A 61 -16.50 19.25 -2.53
CA ALA A 61 -15.54 18.29 -3.02
C ALA A 61 -15.72 18.23 -4.54
N ASP A 62 -14.90 18.97 -5.29
CA ASP A 62 -14.82 18.76 -6.73
C ASP A 62 -14.25 17.36 -7.00
N ALA A 63 -14.94 16.67 -7.89
CA ALA A 63 -14.86 15.23 -8.11
C ALA A 63 -13.42 14.73 -8.29
N GLY A 64 -13.02 13.84 -7.39
CA GLY A 64 -11.86 12.99 -7.58
C GLY A 64 -12.04 12.08 -8.79
N SER A 65 -10.92 11.80 -9.45
CA SER A 65 -10.72 10.82 -10.52
C SER A 65 -11.81 9.74 -10.58
N THR A 66 -12.71 9.84 -11.56
CA THR A 66 -13.71 8.81 -11.81
C THR A 66 -13.02 7.60 -12.45
N VAL A 67 -12.71 6.59 -11.64
CA VAL A 67 -12.52 5.25 -12.19
C VAL A 67 -13.86 4.83 -12.77
N ALA A 68 -13.96 4.65 -14.09
CA ALA A 68 -15.18 4.16 -14.70
C ALA A 68 -15.51 2.77 -14.11
N GLY A 69 -16.69 2.62 -13.51
CA GLY A 69 -17.19 1.33 -13.01
C GLY A 69 -17.27 1.15 -11.49
N VAL A 70 -16.97 2.17 -10.67
CA VAL A 70 -17.29 2.08 -9.23
C VAL A 70 -18.78 2.32 -9.01
N GLY A 71 -19.52 1.25 -8.73
CA GLY A 71 -20.87 1.34 -8.18
C GLY A 71 -20.87 2.09 -6.84
N GLN A 72 -22.02 2.60 -6.44
CA GLN A 72 -22.21 3.22 -5.12
C GLN A 72 -21.98 2.15 -4.04
N TYR A 73 -20.81 2.17 -3.38
CA TYR A 73 -20.52 1.28 -2.25
C TYR A 73 -21.21 1.79 -0.99
N GLN A 74 -21.81 0.88 -0.23
CA GLN A 74 -22.36 1.13 1.10
C GLN A 74 -21.39 0.67 2.19
N VAL A 75 -21.48 1.27 3.37
CA VAL A 75 -20.70 0.83 4.54
C VAL A 75 -21.10 -0.61 4.88
N GLY A 76 -20.15 -1.54 4.80
CA GLY A 76 -20.38 -2.97 4.97
C GLY A 76 -20.24 -3.79 3.69
N ASP A 77 -20.18 -3.14 2.52
CA ASP A 77 -19.91 -3.83 1.26
C ASP A 77 -18.48 -4.37 1.25
N LYS A 78 -18.35 -5.66 0.91
CA LYS A 78 -17.04 -6.21 0.56
C LYS A 78 -16.67 -5.73 -0.84
N LEU A 79 -15.54 -5.04 -0.95
CA LEU A 79 -14.98 -4.69 -2.24
C LEU A 79 -14.75 -5.96 -3.04
N GLN A 80 -15.40 -6.05 -4.20
CA GLN A 80 -15.08 -7.09 -5.16
C GLN A 80 -13.70 -6.77 -5.73
N GLN A 81 -12.72 -7.61 -5.40
CA GLN A 81 -11.40 -7.55 -6.01
C GLN A 81 -11.58 -7.63 -7.53
N SER A 82 -11.12 -6.61 -8.27
CA SER A 82 -11.27 -6.65 -9.73
C SER A 82 -10.49 -7.84 -10.27
N ALA A 83 -11.01 -8.48 -11.33
CA ALA A 83 -10.34 -9.61 -11.99
C ALA A 83 -8.92 -9.26 -12.51
N ALA A 84 -8.59 -7.97 -12.59
CA ALA A 84 -7.26 -7.49 -12.96
C ALA A 84 -6.24 -7.55 -11.81
N VAL A 85 -6.66 -7.66 -10.54
CA VAL A 85 -5.73 -7.81 -9.42
C VAL A 85 -5.39 -9.29 -9.25
N THR A 86 -4.19 -9.64 -9.68
CA THR A 86 -3.61 -10.99 -9.53
C THR A 86 -2.91 -11.11 -8.18
N GLU A 87 -3.10 -12.23 -7.46
CA GLU A 87 -2.39 -12.52 -6.20
C GLU A 87 -0.89 -12.83 -6.38
N LYS A 88 -0.45 -13.03 -7.63
CA LYS A 88 0.96 -13.29 -7.94
C LYS A 88 1.75 -11.98 -7.85
N PRO A 89 2.92 -11.98 -7.18
CA PRO A 89 3.83 -10.83 -7.18
C PRO A 89 4.17 -10.40 -8.61
N TYR A 90 4.24 -9.09 -8.83
CA TYR A 90 4.65 -8.52 -10.11
C TYR A 90 5.96 -9.16 -10.59
N GLN A 91 5.96 -9.64 -11.83
CA GLN A 91 7.14 -10.19 -12.49
C GLN A 91 7.51 -9.24 -13.62
N ALA A 92 8.71 -8.66 -13.55
CA ALA A 92 9.18 -7.84 -14.64
C ALA A 92 9.30 -8.67 -15.92
N SER A 93 8.78 -8.13 -17.01
CA SER A 93 8.80 -8.80 -18.32
C SER A 93 10.22 -8.94 -18.88
N GLY A 94 11.17 -8.14 -18.38
CA GLY A 94 12.54 -8.03 -18.91
C GLY A 94 12.60 -7.34 -20.29
N LYS A 95 11.45 -6.95 -20.85
CA LYS A 95 11.36 -6.36 -22.19
C LYS A 95 11.98 -4.96 -22.19
N MET A 96 12.52 -4.59 -23.34
CA MET A 96 12.94 -3.22 -23.61
C MET A 96 11.72 -2.40 -24.02
N VAL A 97 11.47 -1.29 -23.34
CA VAL A 97 10.43 -0.32 -23.70
C VAL A 97 11.10 1.03 -23.89
N ASP A 98 11.05 1.56 -25.11
CA ASP A 98 11.69 2.83 -25.48
C ASP A 98 13.18 2.92 -25.11
N GLY A 99 13.90 1.79 -25.18
CA GLY A 99 15.33 1.71 -24.83
C GLY A 99 15.63 1.52 -23.34
N TYR A 100 14.61 1.33 -22.50
CA TYR A 100 14.77 1.06 -21.06
C TYR A 100 14.34 -0.38 -20.76
N GLN A 101 15.18 -1.11 -20.01
CA GLN A 101 14.86 -2.47 -19.61
C GLN A 101 13.86 -2.48 -18.45
N GLU A 102 12.74 -3.16 -18.60
CA GLU A 102 11.84 -3.42 -17.48
C GLU A 102 12.53 -4.35 -16.46
N ILE A 103 12.65 -3.88 -15.22
CA ILE A 103 13.25 -4.64 -14.11
C ILE A 103 12.25 -4.80 -12.97
N ALA A 104 12.49 -5.78 -12.10
CA ALA A 104 11.75 -5.94 -10.85
C ALA A 104 12.52 -5.30 -9.69
N TRP A 105 11.82 -4.93 -8.62
CA TRP A 105 12.44 -4.31 -7.42
C TRP A 105 13.49 -5.22 -6.77
N GLU A 106 13.31 -6.53 -6.86
CA GLU A 106 14.25 -7.56 -6.39
C GLU A 106 15.61 -7.48 -7.09
N SER A 107 15.66 -6.92 -8.31
CA SER A 107 16.92 -6.73 -9.05
C SER A 107 17.82 -5.68 -8.40
N LEU A 108 17.30 -4.87 -7.48
CA LEU A 108 18.05 -3.88 -6.72
C LEU A 108 18.64 -4.42 -5.41
N ILE A 109 18.29 -5.67 -5.06
CA ILE A 109 18.72 -6.33 -3.83
C ILE A 109 19.96 -7.19 -4.13
N PRO A 110 21.09 -6.98 -3.45
CA PRO A 110 22.26 -7.84 -3.59
C PRO A 110 21.92 -9.29 -3.21
N LYS A 111 22.43 -10.25 -4.00
CA LYS A 111 22.12 -11.69 -3.85
C LYS A 111 22.53 -12.28 -2.50
N ASP A 112 23.51 -11.68 -1.84
CA ASP A 112 24.10 -12.08 -0.57
C ASP A 112 23.52 -11.31 0.63
N TRP A 113 22.55 -10.42 0.40
CA TRP A 113 21.91 -9.65 1.44
C TRP A 113 20.49 -10.15 1.74
N ASP A 114 20.19 -10.32 3.02
CA ASP A 114 18.88 -10.80 3.49
C ASP A 114 18.10 -9.66 4.18
N PRO A 115 16.99 -9.19 3.59
CA PRO A 115 16.14 -8.17 4.20
C PRO A 115 15.50 -8.63 5.52
N MET A 116 15.31 -9.93 5.72
CA MET A 116 14.64 -10.50 6.90
C MET A 116 15.61 -10.82 8.05
N ALA A 117 16.91 -10.58 7.88
CA ALA A 117 17.91 -10.80 8.92
C ALA A 117 17.57 -10.18 10.29
N PRO A 118 16.97 -8.96 10.39
CA PRO A 118 16.58 -8.38 11.67
C PRO A 118 15.56 -9.22 12.46
N PHE A 119 14.69 -9.94 11.75
CA PHE A 119 13.58 -10.70 12.31
C PHE A 119 13.89 -12.19 12.52
N LYS A 120 15.08 -12.66 12.10
CA LYS A 120 15.47 -14.06 12.29
C LYS A 120 15.41 -14.47 13.76
N GLY A 121 14.79 -15.63 14.00
CA GLY A 121 14.61 -16.18 15.35
C GLY A 121 13.38 -15.65 16.09
N LEU A 122 12.64 -14.69 15.51
CA LEU A 122 11.35 -14.24 16.03
C LEU A 122 10.23 -15.04 15.40
N LYS A 123 9.25 -15.42 16.22
CA LYS A 123 7.97 -15.95 15.76
C LYS A 123 7.01 -14.78 15.61
N LEU A 124 7.04 -14.14 14.44
CA LEU A 124 6.26 -12.93 14.16
C LEU A 124 4.75 -13.15 14.36
N ASP A 125 4.27 -14.38 14.12
CA ASP A 125 2.90 -14.84 14.35
C ASP A 125 2.49 -14.92 15.82
N GLN A 126 3.45 -14.83 16.75
CA GLN A 126 3.25 -14.92 18.19
C GLN A 126 3.54 -13.60 18.92
N LEU A 127 3.80 -12.53 18.18
CA LEU A 127 4.02 -11.19 18.73
C LEU A 127 2.70 -10.40 18.67
N SER A 128 2.37 -9.72 19.77
CA SER A 128 1.36 -8.67 19.79
C SER A 128 2.00 -7.31 19.50
N ASP A 129 1.20 -6.33 19.08
CA ASP A 129 1.69 -4.99 18.80
C ASP A 129 2.35 -4.32 20.02
N ASP A 130 1.87 -4.60 21.24
CA ASP A 130 2.44 -4.06 22.48
C ASP A 130 3.64 -4.87 23.02
N ASP A 131 4.14 -5.87 22.27
CA ASP A 131 5.27 -6.69 22.72
C ASP A 131 6.60 -5.93 22.58
N PRO A 132 7.37 -5.72 23.66
CA PRO A 132 8.65 -5.01 23.60
C PRO A 132 9.67 -5.66 22.65
N ARG A 133 9.54 -6.96 22.37
CA ARG A 133 10.37 -7.68 21.40
C ARG A 133 10.03 -7.27 19.96
N ALA A 134 8.77 -6.97 19.67
CA ALA A 134 8.35 -6.45 18.37
C ALA A 134 8.96 -5.07 18.13
N ASP A 135 8.87 -4.17 19.11
CA ASP A 135 9.50 -2.84 19.05
C ASP A 135 11.01 -2.91 18.83
N ALA A 136 11.70 -3.75 19.60
CA ALA A 136 13.14 -3.96 19.45
C ALA A 136 13.49 -4.49 18.05
N ALA A 137 12.67 -5.40 17.50
CA ALA A 137 12.85 -5.93 16.17
C ALA A 137 12.65 -4.87 15.08
N LEU A 138 11.59 -4.05 15.18
CA LEU A 138 11.31 -2.97 14.23
C LEU A 138 12.41 -1.91 14.28
N TRP A 139 12.95 -1.58 15.45
CA TRP A 139 14.07 -0.65 15.58
C TRP A 139 15.36 -1.21 14.96
N LYS A 140 15.64 -2.51 15.19
CA LYS A 140 16.76 -3.21 14.54
C LYS A 140 16.59 -3.23 13.02
N ALA A 141 15.38 -3.51 12.54
CA ALA A 141 15.05 -3.49 11.12
C ALA A 141 15.24 -2.11 10.53
N LYS A 142 14.71 -1.05 11.16
CA LYS A 142 14.89 0.34 10.73
C LYS A 142 16.36 0.69 10.55
N LYS A 143 17.23 0.32 11.50
CA LYS A 143 18.68 0.57 11.40
C LYS A 143 19.33 -0.23 10.28
N TYR A 144 19.05 -1.53 10.21
CA TYR A 144 19.62 -2.44 9.22
C TYR A 144 19.20 -2.07 7.79
N TRP A 145 17.92 -1.73 7.60
CA TRP A 145 17.33 -1.32 6.32
C TRP A 145 17.79 0.06 5.87
N LYS A 146 18.05 0.99 6.80
CA LYS A 146 18.67 2.27 6.45
C LYS A 146 20.04 2.08 5.79
N GLU A 147 20.81 1.11 6.23
CA GLU A 147 22.15 0.78 5.72
C GLU A 147 22.15 -0.37 4.70
N ALA A 148 20.99 -0.63 4.05
CA ALA A 148 20.88 -1.71 3.08
C ALA A 148 21.88 -1.51 1.91
N PRO A 149 22.67 -2.54 1.56
CA PRO A 149 23.67 -2.45 0.50
C PRO A 149 23.01 -2.38 -0.88
N VAL A 150 23.74 -1.79 -1.81
CA VAL A 150 23.36 -1.67 -3.22
C VAL A 150 23.98 -2.79 -4.05
N ASP A 151 23.38 -3.11 -5.20
CA ASP A 151 24.02 -3.90 -6.24
C ASP A 151 24.79 -2.94 -7.17
N PRO A 152 26.14 -2.92 -7.14
CA PRO A 152 26.93 -2.01 -7.94
C PRO A 152 26.73 -2.19 -9.45
N SER A 153 26.28 -3.37 -9.89
CA SER A 153 25.99 -3.62 -11.31
C SER A 153 24.80 -2.82 -11.82
N MET A 154 24.02 -2.21 -10.94
CA MET A 154 22.87 -1.38 -11.29
C MET A 154 23.23 0.07 -11.64
N GLU A 155 24.47 0.49 -11.37
CA GLU A 155 24.98 1.81 -11.77
C GLU A 155 24.88 2.02 -13.30
N GLY A 156 24.32 3.16 -13.69
CA GLY A 156 24.26 3.58 -15.09
C GLY A 156 23.30 2.79 -15.98
N LYS A 157 22.53 1.82 -15.44
CA LYS A 157 21.61 1.03 -16.25
C LYS A 157 20.38 1.85 -16.69
N PRO A 158 19.99 1.81 -17.98
CA PRO A 158 18.73 2.36 -18.45
C PRO A 158 17.59 1.41 -18.10
N VAL A 159 16.76 1.79 -17.14
CA VAL A 159 15.73 0.92 -16.57
C VAL A 159 14.34 1.55 -16.61
N ARG A 160 13.33 0.68 -16.66
CA ARG A 160 11.92 1.00 -16.45
C ARG A 160 11.43 0.21 -15.23
N LEU A 161 10.75 0.87 -14.30
CA LEU A 161 10.30 0.26 -13.06
C LEU A 161 8.93 0.82 -12.66
N PRO A 162 7.98 -0.03 -12.21
CA PRO A 162 6.72 0.45 -11.65
C PRO A 162 6.88 0.73 -10.15
N GLY A 163 6.10 1.64 -9.61
CA GLY A 163 6.04 1.87 -8.18
C GLY A 163 5.06 2.95 -7.79
N PHE A 164 5.07 3.32 -6.52
CA PHE A 164 4.20 4.35 -5.96
C PHE A 164 5.00 5.61 -5.67
N VAL A 165 4.35 6.76 -5.83
CA VAL A 165 4.99 8.07 -5.65
C VAL A 165 4.91 8.52 -4.18
N VAL A 166 6.04 8.92 -3.58
CA VAL A 166 6.06 9.70 -2.34
C VAL A 166 6.58 11.09 -2.67
N SER A 167 5.68 12.08 -2.79
CA SER A 167 6.08 13.44 -3.18
C SER A 167 7.04 14.04 -2.16
N LEU A 168 8.14 14.63 -2.64
CA LEU A 168 9.08 15.41 -1.82
C LEU A 168 9.00 16.90 -2.14
N ASP A 169 8.90 17.26 -3.43
CA ASP A 169 8.78 18.64 -3.88
C ASP A 169 7.84 18.80 -5.08
N ARG A 170 7.13 19.93 -5.10
CA ARG A 170 6.16 20.31 -6.13
C ARG A 170 6.31 21.77 -6.51
N GLU A 171 6.19 22.04 -7.80
CA GLU A 171 6.05 23.39 -8.34
C GLU A 171 4.57 23.61 -8.75
N GLY A 172 3.81 24.28 -7.89
CA GLY A 172 2.36 24.32 -8.00
C GLY A 172 1.77 22.91 -7.91
N GLU A 173 1.01 22.49 -8.92
CA GLU A 173 0.46 21.13 -8.99
C GLU A 173 1.44 20.11 -9.57
N ALA A 174 2.55 20.56 -10.18
CA ALA A 174 3.49 19.68 -10.87
C ALA A 174 4.48 19.03 -9.91
N LEU A 175 4.60 17.71 -9.98
CA LEU A 175 5.60 16.93 -9.25
C LEU A 175 6.99 17.09 -9.90
N LYS A 176 8.00 17.38 -9.06
CA LYS A 176 9.40 17.60 -9.48
C LYS A 176 10.35 16.59 -8.85
N GLU A 177 10.16 16.33 -7.56
CA GLU A 177 11.02 15.45 -6.75
C GLU A 177 10.14 14.51 -5.94
N PHE A 178 10.47 13.23 -5.97
CA PHE A 178 9.72 12.19 -5.25
C PHE A 178 10.59 10.98 -4.97
N LEU A 179 10.16 10.16 -4.01
CA LEU A 179 10.64 8.79 -3.87
C LEU A 179 9.71 7.86 -4.65
N LEU A 180 10.28 6.96 -5.43
CA LEU A 180 9.56 5.80 -5.92
C LEU A 180 9.75 4.64 -4.94
N VAL A 181 8.65 3.97 -4.59
CA VAL A 181 8.62 2.86 -3.62
C VAL A 181 7.82 1.66 -4.14
N PRO A 182 8.13 0.43 -3.68
CA PRO A 182 7.57 -0.81 -4.25
C PRO A 182 6.11 -1.10 -3.87
N TYR A 183 5.59 -0.51 -2.79
CA TYR A 183 4.25 -0.80 -2.30
C TYR A 183 3.52 0.46 -1.81
N PHE A 184 2.19 0.41 -1.89
CA PHE A 184 1.31 1.47 -1.43
C PHE A 184 1.44 1.67 0.09
N GLY A 185 1.49 2.92 0.54
CA GLY A 185 1.62 3.24 1.96
C GLY A 185 3.03 3.03 2.54
N ALA A 186 4.04 2.78 1.69
CA ALA A 186 5.43 2.89 2.10
C ALA A 186 5.75 4.33 2.59
N CYS A 187 6.72 4.45 3.51
CA CYS A 187 7.19 5.70 4.11
C CYS A 187 6.19 6.46 5.00
N ILE A 188 4.90 6.11 5.00
CA ILE A 188 3.92 6.62 5.98
C ILE A 188 3.76 5.70 7.20
N HIS A 189 4.20 4.44 7.06
CA HIS A 189 4.28 3.48 8.15
C HIS A 189 5.73 3.15 8.47
N VAL A 190 5.97 2.65 9.69
CA VAL A 190 7.30 2.27 10.16
C VAL A 190 7.46 0.75 10.22
N PRO A 191 8.67 0.22 9.96
CA PRO A 191 9.83 0.91 9.37
C PRO A 191 9.61 1.27 7.88
N PRO A 192 10.25 2.35 7.38
CA PRO A 192 10.32 2.60 5.94
C PRO A 192 10.96 1.41 5.20
N PRO A 193 10.75 1.26 3.88
CA PRO A 193 11.45 0.23 3.10
C PRO A 193 12.98 0.32 3.24
N PRO A 194 13.70 -0.79 2.98
CA PRO A 194 15.16 -0.76 2.80
C PRO A 194 15.62 0.34 1.85
N ALA A 195 16.75 0.97 2.14
CA ALA A 195 17.25 2.07 1.32
C ALA A 195 17.57 1.65 -0.12
N ASN A 196 17.88 0.37 -0.36
CA ASN A 196 18.04 -0.22 -1.70
C ASN A 196 16.70 -0.60 -2.37
N GLN A 197 15.57 -0.26 -1.74
CA GLN A 197 14.20 -0.42 -2.24
C GLN A 197 13.47 0.94 -2.29
N ILE A 198 14.22 2.03 -2.34
CA ILE A 198 13.71 3.39 -2.52
C ILE A 198 14.58 4.06 -3.58
N ILE A 199 13.94 4.64 -4.61
CA ILE A 199 14.64 5.42 -5.64
C ILE A 199 14.26 6.89 -5.45
N HIS A 200 15.26 7.75 -5.26
CA HIS A 200 15.06 9.19 -5.29
C HIS A 200 15.01 9.68 -6.74
N VAL A 201 13.83 10.10 -7.18
CA VAL A 201 13.57 10.55 -8.55
C VAL A 201 13.49 12.06 -8.63
N ARG A 202 14.27 12.64 -9.54
CA ARG A 202 14.14 14.02 -10.01
C ARG A 202 13.62 14.00 -11.44
N SER A 203 12.45 14.56 -11.69
CA SER A 203 11.88 14.59 -13.03
C SER A 203 12.40 15.79 -13.82
N ALA A 204 12.88 15.55 -15.05
CA ALA A 204 13.30 16.63 -15.95
C ALA A 204 12.11 17.49 -16.44
N LYS A 205 10.91 16.90 -16.49
CA LYS A 205 9.67 17.56 -16.92
C LYS A 205 8.68 17.61 -15.76
N ALA A 206 7.91 18.69 -15.68
CA ALA A 206 6.81 18.80 -14.74
C ALA A 206 5.81 17.65 -14.95
N VAL A 207 5.63 16.78 -13.95
CA VAL A 207 4.65 15.69 -13.99
C VAL A 207 3.35 16.19 -13.37
N LYS A 208 2.34 16.42 -14.21
CA LYS A 208 1.02 16.88 -13.77
C LYS A 208 0.11 15.69 -13.47
N ASN A 209 -0.93 15.92 -12.67
CA ASN A 209 -1.98 14.93 -12.36
C ASN A 209 -1.47 13.64 -11.71
N VAL A 210 -0.29 13.67 -11.09
CA VAL A 210 0.22 12.58 -10.26
C VAL A 210 0.23 13.06 -8.83
N ARG A 211 -0.39 12.29 -7.95
CA ARG A 211 -0.51 12.52 -6.51
C ARG A 211 0.43 11.58 -5.76
N THR A 212 0.67 11.88 -4.49
CA THR A 212 1.31 10.92 -3.60
C THR A 212 0.47 9.66 -3.53
N MET A 213 1.13 8.51 -3.60
CA MET A 213 0.61 7.14 -3.67
C MET A 213 -0.06 6.74 -4.98
N ASP A 214 -0.02 7.57 -6.02
CA ASP A 214 -0.38 7.10 -7.35
C ASP A 214 0.66 6.09 -7.84
N ALA A 215 0.19 5.03 -8.50
CA ALA A 215 1.03 4.07 -9.17
C ALA A 215 1.50 4.61 -10.52
N VAL A 216 2.81 4.53 -10.78
CA VAL A 216 3.44 5.04 -11.99
C VAL A 216 4.46 4.05 -12.54
N TRP A 217 4.72 4.17 -13.84
CA TRP A 217 5.95 3.71 -14.47
C TRP A 217 6.95 4.87 -14.53
N ILE A 218 8.20 4.62 -14.12
CA ILE A 218 9.31 5.54 -14.40
C ILE A 218 10.29 4.89 -15.37
N SER A 219 10.87 5.70 -16.25
CA SER A 219 11.98 5.30 -17.12
C SER A 219 13.13 6.31 -17.01
N GLY A 220 14.35 5.81 -16.88
CA GLY A 220 15.54 6.65 -16.78
C GLY A 220 16.82 5.85 -16.57
N VAL A 221 17.91 6.55 -16.33
CA VAL A 221 19.20 5.95 -15.98
C VAL A 221 19.32 5.91 -14.47
N LEU A 222 19.46 4.72 -13.91
CA LEU A 222 19.65 4.52 -12.49
C LEU A 222 21.07 4.90 -12.07
N LYS A 223 21.22 5.50 -10.90
CA LYS A 223 22.50 5.79 -10.27
C LYS A 223 22.51 5.24 -8.86
N VAL A 224 23.66 4.73 -8.44
CA VAL A 224 23.96 4.39 -7.06
C VAL A 224 24.38 5.66 -6.36
N GLU A 225 23.40 6.30 -5.70
CA GLU A 225 23.59 7.56 -5.02
C GLU A 225 22.71 7.58 -3.77
N ARG A 226 23.36 7.76 -2.62
CA ARG A 226 22.65 7.80 -1.34
C ARG A 226 22.05 9.19 -1.14
N SER A 227 20.79 9.22 -0.71
CA SER A 227 20.09 10.44 -0.33
C SER A 227 19.21 10.18 0.87
N ASP A 228 19.34 11.01 1.91
CA ASP A 228 18.42 11.06 3.04
C ASP A 228 17.32 12.12 2.76
N SER A 229 16.10 11.81 3.16
CA SER A 229 14.96 12.74 3.16
C SER A 229 14.15 12.55 4.45
N SER A 230 13.19 13.46 4.70
CA SER A 230 12.25 13.32 5.82
C SER A 230 11.37 12.06 5.70
N MET A 231 11.17 11.55 4.48
CA MET A 231 10.33 10.38 4.20
C MET A 231 11.10 9.06 4.27
N GLY A 232 12.43 9.09 4.16
CA GLY A 232 13.26 7.88 4.15
C GLY A 232 14.61 8.08 3.49
N ALA A 233 15.51 7.11 3.71
CA ALA A 233 16.80 7.05 3.04
C ALA A 233 16.69 6.20 1.77
N SER A 234 17.30 6.66 0.69
CA SER A 234 17.40 5.94 -0.59
C SER A 234 18.87 5.71 -0.92
N SER A 235 19.16 4.62 -1.63
CA SER A 235 20.52 4.29 -2.11
C SER A 235 20.62 4.33 -3.63
N TYR A 236 19.51 4.58 -4.32
CA TYR A 236 19.47 4.80 -5.74
C TYR A 236 18.84 6.16 -6.05
N SER A 237 19.35 6.83 -7.07
CA SER A 237 18.74 8.03 -7.65
C SER A 237 18.44 7.83 -9.13
N MET A 238 17.49 8.61 -9.65
CA MET A 238 17.18 8.63 -11.08
C MET A 238 16.81 10.05 -11.51
N LYS A 239 17.42 10.50 -12.60
CA LYS A 239 16.85 11.58 -13.41
C LYS A 239 15.84 10.98 -14.38
N ALA A 240 14.56 11.00 -14.02
CA ALA A 240 13.53 10.35 -14.83
C ALA A 240 13.34 11.11 -16.15
N VAL A 241 13.37 10.34 -17.25
CA VAL A 241 13.10 10.82 -18.60
C VAL A 241 11.60 10.74 -18.90
N SER A 242 10.92 9.75 -18.31
CA SER A 242 9.46 9.60 -18.40
C SER A 242 8.88 9.15 -17.07
N VAL A 243 7.69 9.69 -16.74
CA VAL A 243 6.82 9.25 -15.65
C VAL A 243 5.42 9.12 -16.24
N GLN A 244 4.86 7.92 -16.20
CA GLN A 244 3.57 7.59 -16.81
C GLN A 244 2.67 6.95 -15.75
N PRO A 245 1.34 7.21 -15.75
CA PRO A 245 0.42 6.44 -14.92
C PRO A 245 0.62 4.93 -15.15
N TYR A 246 0.51 4.15 -14.08
CA TYR A 246 0.63 2.70 -14.20
C TYR A 246 -0.56 2.14 -15.00
N THR A 247 -0.24 1.39 -16.04
CA THR A 247 -1.16 0.48 -16.72
C THR A 247 -0.65 -0.94 -16.52
N ALA A 248 -1.55 -1.88 -16.21
CA ALA A 248 -1.18 -3.28 -16.15
C ALA A 248 -0.63 -3.72 -17.51
N PRO A 249 0.40 -4.59 -17.56
CA PRO A 249 0.85 -5.19 -18.81
C PRO A 249 -0.34 -5.88 -19.49
N ASP A 250 -0.45 -5.76 -20.81
CA ASP A 250 -1.47 -6.47 -21.57
C ASP A 250 -1.32 -7.97 -21.34
N ASN A 251 -2.36 -8.60 -20.79
CA ASN A 251 -2.44 -10.05 -20.63
C ASN A 251 -2.68 -10.67 -22.03
N SER A 252 -1.63 -10.76 -22.86
CA SER A 252 -1.67 -11.51 -24.12
C SER A 252 -1.38 -12.98 -23.89
#